data_AF-A0A537HLV2-F1
#
_entry.id   AF-A0A537HLV2-F1
#
_cell.length_a   1.000
_cell.length_b   1.000
_cell.length_c   1.000
_cell.angle_alpha   90.00
_cell.angle_beta   90.00
_cell.angle_gamma   90.00
#
_symmetry.space_group_name_H-M   'P 1'
#
loop_
_entity.id
_entity.type
_entity.pdbx_description
1 polymer ?
#
loop_
_entity_poly.entity_id
_entity_poly.type
_entity_poly.pdbx_seq_one_letter_code
_entity_poly.pdbx_strand_id
1 'polypeptide(L)'
;MRLPFWLWAIIIGFVPTRLLATIDYLFVPPRGPGGYLLDTALILSIFLVYFVYAIRFISNRMERLNEYVIQMSPDAPVDGLRIPFRLANILAVWVVLLLAITFLFGFPSPTAVFSEHIAVIAYFFLILASFLWVYSYSMYTIHRAGKLPLRLKPFTEDRTLGLKPFGTASLKLASIYAVFPITLTFLELVNLEVEIPGGVTIIFAPIRLTDMIFSVGLILAGV
;
A
#
# COMPACT_ATOMS: atom_id res chain seq x y z
N MET A 1 13.82 23.32 11.35
CA MET A 1 14.13 22.63 10.07
C MET A 1 13.07 21.56 9.84
N ARG A 2 12.36 21.57 8.69
CA ARG A 2 11.38 20.52 8.35
C ARG A 2 12.13 19.34 7.72
N LEU A 3 12.05 18.15 8.30
CA LEU A 3 12.70 16.95 7.77
C LEU A 3 12.15 16.62 6.37
N PRO A 4 12.99 16.10 5.45
CA PRO A 4 12.55 15.69 4.12
C PRO A 4 11.56 14.52 4.24
N PHE A 5 10.55 14.48 3.38
CA PHE A 5 9.49 13.46 3.44
C PHE A 5 10.01 12.03 3.31
N TRP A 6 11.06 11.82 2.50
CA TRP A 6 11.77 10.55 2.41
C TRP A 6 12.11 10.00 3.80
N LEU A 7 12.69 10.86 4.64
CA LEU A 7 13.10 10.47 5.99
C LEU A 7 11.88 10.14 6.85
N TRP A 8 10.79 10.89 6.72
CA TRP A 8 9.53 10.58 7.38
C TRP A 8 8.95 9.23 6.96
N ALA A 9 9.00 8.89 5.67
CA ALA A 9 8.53 7.60 5.18
C ALA A 9 9.37 6.45 5.76
N ILE A 10 10.69 6.61 5.83
CA ILE A 10 11.58 5.64 6.49
C ILE A 10 11.24 5.51 7.97
N ILE A 11 11.06 6.63 8.68
CA ILE A 11 10.72 6.63 10.11
C ILE A 11 9.40 5.88 10.33
N ILE A 12 8.36 6.19 9.57
CA ILE A 12 7.04 5.55 9.67
C ILE A 12 7.12 4.06 9.34
N GLY A 13 7.92 3.67 8.34
CA GLY A 13 8.06 2.29 7.93
C GLY A 13 8.89 1.44 8.88
N PHE A 14 10.02 1.95 9.38
CA PHE A 14 11.02 1.18 10.13
C PHE A 14 10.92 1.32 11.65
N VAL A 15 10.56 2.49 12.19
CA VAL A 15 10.62 2.70 13.64
C VAL A 15 9.50 1.93 14.37
N PRO A 16 8.22 2.05 13.99
CA PRO A 16 7.14 1.31 14.65
C PRO A 16 7.27 -0.20 14.45
N THR A 17 7.64 -0.66 13.26
CA THR A 17 7.83 -2.08 12.96
C THR A 17 8.95 -2.69 13.78
N ARG A 18 10.10 -2.01 13.90
CA ARG A 18 11.20 -2.48 14.74
C ARG A 18 10.88 -2.43 16.22
N LEU A 19 10.18 -1.41 16.69
CA LEU A 19 9.73 -1.36 18.09
C LEU A 19 8.77 -2.51 18.42
N LEU A 20 7.79 -2.77 17.56
CA LEU A 20 6.85 -3.88 17.74
C LEU A 20 7.55 -5.24 17.69
N ALA A 21 8.45 -5.43 16.73
CA ALA A 21 9.25 -6.66 16.66
C ALA A 21 10.11 -6.85 17.92
N THR A 22 10.78 -5.80 18.41
CA THR A 22 11.54 -5.84 19.67
C THR A 22 10.68 -6.25 20.85
N ILE A 23 9.44 -5.76 20.93
CA ILE A 23 8.50 -6.18 21.97
C ILE A 23 8.19 -7.67 21.83
N ASP A 24 7.87 -8.15 20.63
CA ASP A 24 7.61 -9.57 20.39
C ASP A 24 8.79 -10.46 20.84
N TYR A 25 10.03 -10.05 20.53
CA TYR A 25 11.23 -10.80 20.92
C TYR A 25 11.51 -10.80 22.42
N LEU A 26 11.05 -9.81 23.18
CA LEU A 26 11.17 -9.81 24.64
C LEU A 26 10.28 -10.88 25.27
N PHE A 27 9.15 -11.22 24.63
CA PHE A 27 8.22 -12.25 25.10
C PHE A 27 8.55 -13.65 24.54
N VAL A 28 9.04 -13.73 23.30
CA VAL A 28 9.43 -14.98 22.64
C VAL A 28 10.82 -14.80 22.01
N PRO A 29 11.92 -15.11 22.73
CA PRO A 29 13.26 -14.87 22.21
C PRO A 29 13.57 -15.79 21.03
N PRO A 30 14.08 -15.24 19.90
CA PRO A 30 14.43 -16.03 18.73
C PRO A 30 15.69 -16.88 18.98
N ARG A 31 15.91 -17.90 18.16
CA ARG A 31 17.06 -18.82 18.23
C ARG A 31 18.43 -18.17 17.87
N GLY A 32 18.54 -16.84 17.86
CA GLY A 32 19.79 -16.11 17.65
C GLY A 32 19.62 -14.69 17.08
N PRO A 33 20.71 -13.89 17.06
CA PRO A 33 20.70 -12.49 16.60
C PRO A 33 20.55 -12.33 15.07
N GLY A 34 20.86 -13.38 14.28
CA GLY A 34 20.69 -13.36 12.82
C GLY A 34 19.23 -13.29 12.38
N GLY A 35 18.35 -14.01 13.07
CA GLY A 35 16.90 -13.98 12.83
C GLY A 35 16.29 -12.61 13.14
N TYR A 36 16.80 -11.91 14.15
CA TYR A 36 16.35 -10.56 14.50
C TYR A 36 16.63 -9.51 13.41
N LEU A 37 17.77 -9.62 12.71
CA LEU A 37 18.16 -8.61 11.72
C LEU A 37 17.44 -8.82 10.38
N LEU A 38 17.32 -10.06 9.92
CA LEU A 38 16.68 -10.46 8.66
C LEU A 38 15.35 -11.18 8.94
N ASP A 39 14.38 -10.45 9.49
CA ASP A 39 13.07 -10.98 9.85
C ASP A 39 11.92 -10.39 8.99
N THR A 40 10.73 -10.99 9.08
CA THR A 40 9.48 -10.52 8.49
C THR A 40 9.23 -9.03 8.74
N ALA A 41 9.60 -8.51 9.91
CA ALA A 41 9.48 -7.09 10.23
C ALA A 41 10.29 -6.16 9.30
N LEU A 42 11.50 -6.57 8.87
CA LEU A 42 12.31 -5.81 7.92
C LEU A 42 11.65 -5.78 6.55
N ILE A 43 11.16 -6.94 6.10
CA ILE A 43 10.42 -7.07 4.85
C ILE A 43 9.20 -6.13 4.87
N LEU A 44 8.35 -6.22 5.89
CA LEU A 44 7.16 -5.40 6.00
C LEU A 44 7.50 -3.91 6.06
N SER A 45 8.59 -3.51 6.73
CA SER A 45 9.03 -2.11 6.78
C SER A 45 9.35 -1.52 5.39
N ILE A 46 9.90 -2.31 4.46
CA ILE A 46 10.19 -1.86 3.10
C ILE A 46 8.88 -1.58 2.34
N PHE A 47 7.89 -2.45 2.48
CA PHE A 47 6.56 -2.23 1.88
C PHE A 47 5.85 -1.03 2.49
N LEU A 48 5.98 -0.84 3.80
CA LEU A 48 5.41 0.34 4.45
C LEU A 48 5.98 1.63 3.89
N VAL A 49 7.29 1.69 3.66
CA VAL A 49 7.92 2.84 2.98
C VAL A 49 7.31 3.02 1.59
N TYR A 50 7.20 1.94 0.80
CA TYR A 50 6.57 1.99 -0.51
C TYR A 50 5.14 2.55 -0.46
N PHE A 51 4.29 2.06 0.45
CA PHE A 51 2.91 2.54 0.56
C PHE A 51 2.83 4.00 0.98
N VAL A 52 3.65 4.44 1.93
CA VAL A 52 3.67 5.86 2.35
C VAL A 52 4.07 6.75 1.16
N TYR A 53 5.04 6.32 0.37
CA TYR A 53 5.41 7.01 -0.87
C TYR A 53 4.28 7.00 -1.90
N ALA A 54 3.63 5.86 -2.10
CA ALA A 54 2.52 5.71 -3.04
C ALA A 54 1.34 6.62 -2.65
N ILE A 55 0.96 6.64 -1.36
CA ILE A 55 -0.08 7.54 -0.83
C ILE A 55 0.23 9.00 -1.17
N ARG A 56 1.47 9.45 -0.90
CA ARG A 56 1.86 10.83 -1.23
C ARG A 56 1.86 11.09 -2.73
N PHE A 57 2.35 10.15 -3.52
CA PHE A 57 2.36 10.29 -4.98
C PHE A 57 0.94 10.45 -5.52
N ILE A 58 0.01 9.60 -5.08
CA ILE A 58 -1.40 9.65 -5.46
C ILE A 58 -2.00 10.99 -5.04
N SER A 59 -1.79 11.39 -3.80
CA SER A 59 -2.37 12.63 -3.24
C SER A 59 -1.88 13.87 -4.01
N ASN A 60 -0.57 14.00 -4.23
CA ASN A 60 0.02 15.10 -5.01
C ASN A 60 -0.43 15.11 -6.48
N ARG A 61 -0.79 13.93 -7.03
CA ARG A 61 -1.29 13.84 -8.41
C ARG A 61 -2.75 14.26 -8.49
N MET A 62 -3.56 13.85 -7.51
CA MET A 62 -4.96 14.25 -7.40
C MET A 62 -5.12 15.74 -7.17
N GLU A 63 -4.26 16.36 -6.38
CA GLU A 63 -4.24 17.82 -6.18
C GLU A 63 -3.98 18.58 -7.49
N ARG A 64 -2.95 18.16 -8.26
CA ARG A 64 -2.68 18.71 -9.60
C ARG A 64 -3.82 18.48 -10.59
N LEU A 65 -4.53 17.35 -10.47
CA LEU A 65 -5.69 17.07 -11.32
C LEU A 65 -6.89 17.94 -10.92
N ASN A 66 -7.07 18.21 -9.63
CA ASN A 66 -8.11 19.10 -9.11
C ASN A 66 -7.96 20.52 -9.68
N GLU A 67 -6.74 21.06 -9.67
CA GLU A 67 -6.44 22.37 -10.27
C GLU A 67 -6.84 22.42 -11.75
N TYR A 68 -6.58 21.34 -12.49
CA TYR A 68 -6.95 21.23 -13.90
C TYR A 68 -8.47 21.15 -14.12
N VAL A 69 -9.17 20.39 -13.28
CA VAL A 69 -10.65 20.26 -13.32
C VAL A 69 -11.33 21.61 -13.07
N ILE A 70 -10.85 22.37 -12.09
CA ILE A 70 -11.38 23.70 -11.75
C ILE A 70 -11.27 24.65 -12.95
N GLN A 71 -10.17 24.58 -13.71
CA GLN A 71 -10.00 25.39 -14.93
C GLN A 71 -10.98 24.99 -16.05
N MET A 72 -11.36 23.71 -16.15
CA MET A 72 -12.23 23.19 -17.20
C MET A 72 -13.72 23.25 -16.87
N SER A 73 -14.09 23.34 -15.60
CA SER A 73 -15.48 23.33 -15.15
C SER A 73 -15.66 24.40 -14.07
N PRO A 74 -16.14 25.61 -14.44
CA PRO A 74 -16.39 26.69 -13.50
C PRO A 74 -17.41 26.33 -12.40
N ASP A 75 -18.31 25.39 -12.68
CA ASP A 75 -19.32 24.89 -11.75
C ASP A 75 -18.86 23.66 -10.93
N ALA A 76 -17.58 23.29 -11.03
CA ALA A 76 -17.06 22.17 -10.24
C ALA A 76 -16.97 22.57 -8.76
N PRO A 77 -17.36 21.68 -7.83
CA PRO A 77 -17.16 21.92 -6.41
C PRO A 77 -15.66 22.06 -6.11
N VAL A 78 -15.31 23.10 -5.33
CA VAL A 78 -13.93 23.55 -5.05
C VAL A 78 -13.00 22.43 -4.53
N ASP A 79 -13.56 21.39 -3.89
CA ASP A 79 -12.84 20.23 -3.32
C ASP A 79 -13.19 18.88 -4.00
N GLY A 80 -13.67 18.89 -5.25
CA GLY A 80 -14.21 17.70 -5.91
C GLY A 80 -13.29 16.47 -5.98
N LEU A 81 -11.96 16.68 -6.06
CA LEU A 81 -10.96 15.60 -6.14
C LEU A 81 -10.10 15.44 -4.88
N ARG A 82 -10.38 16.20 -3.81
CA ARG A 82 -9.59 16.12 -2.58
C ARG A 82 -9.93 14.83 -1.83
N ILE A 83 -8.90 14.06 -1.48
CA ILE A 83 -9.07 12.79 -0.77
C ILE A 83 -9.31 13.09 0.72
N PRO A 84 -10.47 12.71 1.30
CA PRO A 84 -10.74 12.92 2.71
C PRO A 84 -9.90 11.92 3.50
N PHE A 85 -8.86 12.42 4.16
CA PHE A 85 -8.04 11.65 5.07
C PHE A 85 -8.73 11.56 6.45
N ARG A 86 -9.89 10.89 6.50
CA ARG A 86 -10.63 10.67 7.74
C ARG A 86 -10.15 9.37 8.40
N LEU A 87 -9.58 9.48 9.59
CA LEU A 87 -9.09 8.35 10.37
C LEU A 87 -10.15 7.25 10.53
N ALA A 88 -11.41 7.63 10.76
CA ALA A 88 -12.52 6.69 10.91
C ALA A 88 -12.72 5.78 9.68
N ASN A 89 -12.55 6.31 8.46
CA ASN A 89 -12.73 5.53 7.24
C ASN A 89 -11.57 4.56 7.04
N ILE A 90 -10.35 5.01 7.33
CA ILE A 90 -9.14 4.18 7.30
C ILE A 90 -9.27 3.04 8.31
N LEU A 91 -9.72 3.35 9.54
CA LEU A 91 -9.95 2.35 10.58
C LEU A 91 -11.05 1.36 10.18
N ALA A 92 -12.12 1.81 9.53
CA ALA A 92 -13.15 0.91 9.01
C ALA A 92 -12.58 -0.08 7.98
N VAL A 93 -11.80 0.41 7.01
CA VAL A 93 -11.12 -0.47 6.03
C VAL A 93 -10.15 -1.41 6.73
N TRP A 94 -9.40 -0.92 7.72
CA TRP A 94 -8.46 -1.73 8.48
C TRP A 94 -9.15 -2.87 9.24
N VAL A 95 -10.25 -2.58 9.95
CA VAL A 95 -11.05 -3.59 10.66
C VAL A 95 -11.60 -4.62 9.68
N VAL A 96 -12.11 -4.19 8.53
CA VAL A 96 -12.60 -5.11 7.48
C VAL A 96 -11.49 -6.03 6.98
N LEU A 97 -10.28 -5.50 6.74
CA LEU A 97 -9.14 -6.32 6.33
C LEU A 97 -8.73 -7.34 7.41
N LEU A 98 -8.68 -6.92 8.68
CA LEU A 98 -8.37 -7.82 9.78
C LEU A 98 -9.43 -8.92 9.95
N LEU A 99 -10.71 -8.57 9.83
CA LEU A 99 -11.80 -9.55 9.87
C LEU A 99 -11.72 -10.53 8.71
N ALA A 100 -11.43 -10.05 7.50
CA ALA A 100 -11.26 -10.90 6.33
C ALA A 100 -10.10 -11.89 6.52
N ILE A 101 -8.96 -11.43 7.05
CA ILE A 101 -7.82 -12.31 7.31
C ILE A 101 -8.12 -13.33 8.40
N THR A 102 -8.79 -12.91 9.48
CA THR A 102 -9.18 -13.79 10.57
C THR A 102 -10.16 -14.85 10.09
N PHE A 103 -11.05 -14.50 9.16
CA PHE A 103 -11.98 -15.45 8.56
C PHE A 103 -11.28 -16.45 7.63
N LEU A 104 -10.25 -16.02 6.90
CA LEU A 104 -9.50 -16.87 5.97
C LEU A 104 -8.52 -17.82 6.67
N PHE A 105 -7.84 -17.35 7.72
CA PHE A 105 -6.74 -18.09 8.37
C PHE A 105 -7.07 -18.56 9.79
N GLY A 106 -8.23 -18.16 10.34
CA GLY A 106 -8.67 -18.52 11.69
C GLY A 106 -8.21 -17.51 12.75
N PHE A 107 -8.75 -17.67 13.97
CA PHE A 107 -8.34 -16.86 15.11
C PHE A 107 -6.98 -17.32 15.64
N PRO A 108 -6.00 -16.42 15.78
CA PRO A 108 -4.72 -16.76 16.37
C PRO A 108 -4.89 -17.14 17.85
N SER A 109 -4.15 -18.15 18.30
CA SER A 109 -4.09 -18.48 19.72
C SER A 109 -3.34 -17.39 20.49
N PRO A 110 -3.62 -17.18 21.80
CA PRO A 110 -2.96 -16.12 22.58
C PRO A 110 -1.42 -16.19 22.57
N THR A 111 -0.85 -17.39 22.45
CA THR A 111 0.60 -17.61 22.35
C THR A 111 1.14 -17.31 20.95
N ALA A 112 0.33 -17.47 19.90
CA ALA A 112 0.70 -17.13 18.52
C ALA A 112 0.82 -15.61 18.31
N VAL A 113 0.16 -14.79 19.13
CA VAL A 113 0.19 -13.32 19.02
C VAL A 113 1.60 -12.74 18.98
N PHE A 114 2.47 -13.23 19.87
CA PHE A 114 3.87 -12.78 19.94
C PHE A 114 4.79 -13.62 19.07
N SER A 115 4.47 -14.91 18.87
CA SER A 115 5.31 -15.81 18.07
C SER A 115 5.20 -15.57 16.56
N GLU A 116 4.11 -14.97 16.08
CA GLU A 116 3.82 -14.75 14.66
C GLU A 116 3.84 -13.27 14.27
N HIS A 117 4.36 -12.38 15.14
CA HIS A 117 4.46 -10.94 14.87
C HIS A 117 3.11 -10.28 14.53
N ILE A 118 2.04 -10.70 15.18
CA ILE A 118 0.67 -10.25 14.86
C ILE A 118 0.53 -8.73 14.99
N ALA A 119 1.24 -8.11 15.95
CA ALA A 119 1.23 -6.66 16.11
C ALA A 119 1.88 -5.94 14.91
N VAL A 120 3.00 -6.46 14.40
CA VAL A 120 3.67 -5.93 13.20
C VAL A 120 2.77 -6.09 11.97
N ILE A 121 2.12 -7.25 11.85
CA ILE A 121 1.15 -7.54 10.78
C ILE A 121 -0.04 -6.59 10.86
N ALA A 122 -0.63 -6.39 12.04
CA ALA A 122 -1.75 -5.48 12.25
C ALA A 122 -1.37 -4.03 11.87
N TYR A 123 -0.17 -3.58 12.24
CA TYR A 123 0.35 -2.27 11.83
C TYR A 123 0.55 -2.17 10.31
N PHE A 124 1.06 -3.22 9.67
CA PHE A 124 1.15 -3.30 8.22
C PHE A 124 -0.21 -3.13 7.55
N PHE A 125 -1.24 -3.85 8.02
CA PHE A 125 -2.60 -3.73 7.51
C PHE A 125 -3.18 -2.33 7.69
N LEU A 126 -2.78 -1.59 8.72
CA LEU A 126 -3.28 -0.22 8.95
C LEU A 126 -2.77 0.75 7.86
N ILE A 127 -1.50 0.63 7.50
CA ILE A 127 -0.92 1.44 6.42
C ILE A 127 -1.45 0.97 5.06
N LEU A 128 -1.61 -0.33 4.85
CA LEU A 128 -2.26 -0.87 3.67
C LEU A 128 -3.69 -0.36 3.52
N ALA A 129 -4.47 -0.34 4.61
CA ALA A 129 -5.83 0.21 4.63
C ALA A 129 -5.83 1.70 4.24
N SER A 130 -4.87 2.47 4.74
CA SER A 130 -4.68 3.87 4.38
C SER A 130 -4.40 4.03 2.87
N PHE A 131 -3.53 3.18 2.33
CA PHE A 131 -3.23 3.15 0.90
C PHE A 131 -4.44 2.77 0.05
N LEU A 132 -5.14 1.70 0.40
CA LEU A 132 -6.33 1.23 -0.31
C LEU A 132 -7.45 2.26 -0.29
N TRP A 133 -7.64 2.96 0.83
CA TRP A 133 -8.58 4.07 0.93
C TRP A 133 -8.23 5.19 -0.05
N VAL A 134 -6.98 5.66 -0.01
CA VAL A 134 -6.47 6.73 -0.89
C VAL A 134 -6.57 6.33 -2.36
N TYR A 135 -6.20 5.10 -2.70
CA TYR A 135 -6.27 4.58 -4.05
C TYR A 135 -7.72 4.48 -4.55
N SER A 136 -8.60 3.82 -3.79
CA SER A 136 -9.99 3.62 -4.18
C SER A 136 -10.74 4.94 -4.30
N TYR A 137 -10.52 5.87 -3.36
CA TYR A 137 -11.13 7.19 -3.40
C TYR A 137 -10.59 8.03 -4.58
N SER A 138 -9.31 7.90 -4.93
CA SER A 138 -8.75 8.56 -6.12
C SER A 138 -9.43 8.09 -7.41
N MET A 139 -9.70 6.80 -7.55
CA MET A 139 -10.43 6.26 -8.71
C MET A 139 -11.89 6.70 -8.73
N TYR A 140 -12.57 6.66 -7.57
CA TYR A 140 -13.94 7.13 -7.44
C TYR A 140 -14.09 8.60 -7.82
N THR A 141 -13.17 9.46 -7.38
CA THR A 141 -13.21 10.89 -7.69
C THR A 141 -12.87 11.19 -9.13
N ILE A 142 -11.91 10.48 -9.75
CA ILE A 142 -11.65 10.60 -11.20
C ILE A 142 -12.91 10.19 -11.99
N HIS A 143 -13.54 9.08 -11.61
CA HIS A 143 -14.78 8.62 -12.26
C HIS A 143 -15.91 9.65 -12.12
N ARG A 144 -16.06 10.26 -10.94
CA ARG A 144 -17.02 11.34 -10.71
C ARG A 144 -16.68 12.60 -11.51
N ALA A 145 -15.41 12.96 -11.62
CA ALA A 145 -14.96 14.12 -12.40
C ALA A 145 -15.26 13.94 -13.89
N GLY A 146 -15.16 12.71 -14.42
CA GLY A 146 -15.55 12.39 -15.79
C GLY A 146 -17.05 12.56 -16.09
N LYS A 147 -17.91 12.69 -15.07
CA LYS A 147 -19.34 12.95 -15.23
C LYS A 147 -19.71 14.44 -15.19
N LEU A 148 -18.75 15.32 -14.91
CA LEU A 148 -18.99 16.77 -14.89
C LEU A 148 -19.08 17.32 -16.33
N PRO A 149 -19.85 18.40 -16.56
CA PRO A 149 -19.91 19.09 -17.84
C PRO A 149 -18.59 19.85 -18.08
N LEU A 150 -17.56 19.13 -18.52
CA LEU A 150 -16.24 19.68 -18.80
C LEU A 150 -16.27 20.53 -20.08
N ARG A 151 -15.69 21.74 -20.04
CA ARG A 151 -15.45 22.56 -21.24
C ARG A 151 -14.25 21.96 -21.99
N LEU A 152 -14.56 21.02 -22.88
CA LEU A 152 -13.57 20.34 -23.72
C LEU A 152 -12.95 21.32 -24.71
N LYS A 153 -11.66 21.11 -25.01
CA LYS A 153 -10.99 21.89 -26.07
C LYS A 153 -11.47 21.45 -27.45
N PRO A 154 -11.53 22.36 -28.44
CA PRO A 154 -11.80 21.99 -29.82
C PRO A 154 -10.80 20.96 -30.31
N PHE A 155 -11.26 19.96 -31.08
CA PHE A 155 -10.41 18.88 -31.61
C PHE A 155 -9.28 19.40 -32.53
N THR A 156 -9.48 20.57 -33.13
CA THR A 156 -8.50 21.28 -33.96
C THR A 156 -7.32 21.83 -33.15
N GLU A 157 -7.54 22.19 -31.89
CA GLU A 157 -6.49 22.67 -30.98
C GLU A 157 -5.82 21.52 -30.22
N ASP A 158 -6.60 20.51 -29.81
CA ASP A 158 -6.09 19.34 -29.08
C ASP A 158 -6.89 18.08 -29.44
N ARG A 159 -6.23 17.11 -30.07
CA ARG A 159 -6.83 15.80 -30.41
C ARG A 159 -7.31 15.02 -29.18
N THR A 160 -6.78 15.33 -28.00
CA THR A 160 -7.19 14.69 -26.74
C THR A 160 -8.34 15.42 -26.05
N LEU A 161 -8.89 16.47 -26.67
CA LEU A 161 -9.97 17.30 -26.11
C LEU A 161 -9.62 17.91 -24.74
N GLY A 162 -8.32 17.98 -24.41
CA GLY A 162 -7.80 18.36 -23.10
C GLY A 162 -7.80 17.24 -22.05
N LEU A 163 -8.19 16.01 -22.38
CA LEU A 163 -8.32 14.90 -21.41
C LEU A 163 -7.03 14.11 -21.16
N LYS A 164 -5.93 14.43 -21.86
CA LYS A 164 -4.62 13.77 -21.67
C LYS A 164 -4.14 13.72 -20.20
N PRO A 165 -4.31 14.76 -19.36
CA PRO A 165 -3.92 14.71 -17.95
C PRO A 165 -4.68 13.65 -17.15
N PHE A 166 -5.96 13.41 -17.46
CA PHE A 166 -6.77 12.37 -16.82
C PHE A 166 -6.30 10.98 -17.23
N GLY A 167 -6.17 10.72 -18.54
CA GLY A 167 -5.71 9.41 -19.03
C GLY A 167 -4.32 9.03 -18.50
N THR A 168 -3.39 9.99 -18.49
CA THR A 168 -2.05 9.75 -17.94
C THR A 168 -2.03 9.59 -16.42
N ALA A 169 -2.92 10.26 -15.68
CA ALA A 169 -3.06 10.07 -14.23
C ALA A 169 -3.61 8.67 -13.92
N SER A 170 -4.69 8.25 -14.58
CA SER A 170 -5.31 6.94 -14.39
C SER A 170 -4.34 5.80 -14.71
N LEU A 171 -3.60 5.88 -15.83
CA LEU A 171 -2.62 4.85 -16.20
C LEU A 171 -1.49 4.74 -15.17
N LYS A 172 -1.00 5.88 -14.65
CA LYS A 172 0.03 5.89 -13.60
C LYS A 172 -0.48 5.32 -12.28
N LEU A 173 -1.72 5.65 -11.91
CA LEU A 173 -2.37 5.08 -10.73
C LEU A 173 -2.52 3.55 -10.87
N ALA A 174 -3.01 3.08 -12.01
CA ALA A 174 -3.13 1.66 -12.32
C ALA A 174 -1.77 0.95 -12.26
N SER A 175 -0.69 1.58 -12.77
CA SER A 175 0.65 1.00 -12.70
C SER A 175 1.16 0.83 -11.27
N ILE A 176 0.83 1.76 -10.37
CA ILE A 176 1.20 1.66 -8.95
C ILE A 176 0.49 0.47 -8.30
N TYR A 177 -0.80 0.31 -8.60
CA TYR A 177 -1.55 -0.84 -8.10
C TYR A 177 -1.02 -2.16 -8.67
N ALA A 178 -0.69 -2.23 -9.95
CA ALA A 178 -0.20 -3.45 -10.59
C ALA A 178 1.17 -3.91 -10.04
N VAL A 179 2.04 -2.97 -9.63
CA VAL A 179 3.34 -3.30 -9.03
C VAL A 179 3.19 -3.99 -7.67
N PHE A 180 2.15 -3.67 -6.91
CA PHE A 180 1.95 -4.19 -5.57
C PHE A 180 1.78 -5.72 -5.46
N PRO A 181 0.86 -6.39 -6.18
CA PRO A 181 0.76 -7.85 -6.14
C PRO A 181 2.01 -8.53 -6.67
N ILE A 182 2.69 -7.92 -7.65
CA ILE A 182 3.94 -8.45 -8.21
C ILE A 182 5.05 -8.44 -7.15
N THR A 183 5.18 -7.35 -6.37
CA THR A 183 6.22 -7.31 -5.33
C THR A 183 5.91 -8.23 -4.16
N LEU A 184 4.63 -8.43 -3.82
CA LEU A 184 4.21 -9.40 -2.80
C LEU A 184 4.56 -10.85 -3.19
N THR A 185 4.19 -11.27 -4.42
CA THR A 185 4.45 -12.64 -4.88
C THR A 185 5.93 -12.95 -5.00
N PHE A 186 6.71 -12.02 -5.55
CA PHE A 186 8.15 -12.24 -5.71
C PHE A 186 8.87 -12.39 -4.37
N LEU A 187 8.31 -11.86 -3.29
CA LEU A 187 8.93 -11.91 -1.98
C LEU A 187 8.57 -13.17 -1.19
N GLU A 188 7.34 -13.68 -1.31
CA GLU A 188 6.97 -14.99 -0.77
C GLU A 188 7.84 -16.12 -1.37
N LEU A 189 8.36 -15.91 -2.59
CA LEU A 189 9.31 -16.83 -3.23
C LEU A 189 10.73 -16.81 -2.63
N VAL A 190 11.10 -15.83 -1.80
CA VAL A 190 12.47 -15.68 -1.28
C VAL A 190 12.50 -15.97 0.21
N ASN A 191 12.86 -17.20 0.58
CA ASN A 191 13.22 -17.54 1.96
C ASN A 191 14.74 -17.37 2.15
N LEU A 192 15.14 -16.53 3.10
CA LEU A 192 16.55 -16.36 3.47
C LEU A 192 16.82 -17.15 4.74
N GLU A 193 17.47 -18.30 4.61
CA GLU A 193 17.93 -19.07 5.76
C GLU A 193 19.38 -18.67 6.06
N VAL A 194 19.63 -18.19 7.28
CA VAL A 194 20.97 -17.81 7.73
C VAL A 194 21.50 -18.93 8.62
N GLU A 195 22.34 -19.80 8.06
CA GLU A 195 23.02 -20.84 8.83
C GLU A 195 24.22 -20.27 9.59
N ILE A 196 24.30 -20.57 10.88
CA ILE A 196 25.51 -20.34 11.68
C ILE A 196 26.45 -21.50 11.36
N PRO A 197 27.58 -21.28 10.64
CA PRO A 197 28.56 -20.23 10.91
C PRO A 197 28.82 -19.30 9.72
N GLY A 198 27.87 -18.40 9.41
CA GLY A 198 28.12 -17.23 8.55
C GLY A 198 27.86 -17.44 7.06
N GLY A 199 27.18 -18.53 6.68
CA GLY A 199 26.68 -18.74 5.33
C GLY A 199 25.30 -18.12 5.16
N VAL A 200 25.09 -17.34 4.10
CA VAL A 200 23.74 -16.95 3.65
C VAL A 200 23.34 -17.91 2.56
N THR A 201 22.39 -18.80 2.83
CA THR A 201 21.79 -19.68 1.84
C THR A 201 20.47 -19.07 1.40
N ILE A 202 20.39 -18.67 0.13
CA ILE A 202 19.16 -18.17 -0.48
C ILE A 202 18.38 -19.39 -0.95
N ILE A 203 17.28 -19.71 -0.28
CA ILE A 203 16.40 -20.81 -0.66
C ILE A 203 15.15 -20.22 -1.29
N PHE A 204 14.95 -20.49 -2.58
CA PHE A 204 13.71 -20.13 -3.23
C PHE A 204 12.60 -21.04 -2.70
N ALA A 205 11.59 -20.44 -2.06
CA ALA A 205 10.43 -21.18 -1.61
C ALA A 205 9.69 -21.76 -2.83
N PRO A 206 9.25 -23.02 -2.80
CA PRO A 206 8.41 -23.55 -3.87
C PRO A 206 7.10 -22.76 -3.90
N ILE A 207 6.75 -22.25 -5.08
CA ILE A 207 5.52 -21.47 -5.34
C ILE A 207 4.33 -22.27 -4.80
N ARG A 208 3.70 -21.83 -3.71
CA ARG A 208 2.50 -22.50 -3.19
C ARG A 208 1.32 -22.06 -4.04
N LEU A 209 0.43 -23.00 -4.34
CA LEU A 209 -0.75 -22.78 -5.18
C LEU A 209 -1.67 -21.70 -4.57
N THR A 210 -1.61 -21.51 -3.25
CA THR A 210 -2.27 -20.42 -2.50
C THR A 210 -1.78 -19.03 -2.88
N ASP A 211 -0.47 -18.87 -3.09
CA ASP A 211 0.19 -17.60 -3.43
C ASP A 211 -0.19 -17.21 -4.87
N MET A 212 -0.41 -18.23 -5.71
CA MET A 212 -0.95 -18.10 -7.06
C MET A 212 -2.43 -17.68 -7.05
N ILE A 213 -3.24 -18.17 -6.11
CA ILE A 213 -4.66 -17.78 -5.99
C ILE A 213 -4.81 -16.35 -5.49
N PHE A 214 -4.00 -15.91 -4.51
CA PHE A 214 -4.02 -14.53 -4.03
C PHE A 214 -3.57 -13.54 -5.11
N SER A 215 -2.52 -13.88 -5.87
CA SER A 215 -2.03 -13.04 -6.96
C SER A 215 -2.96 -13.01 -8.15
N VAL A 216 -3.52 -14.16 -8.56
CA VAL A 216 -4.52 -14.23 -9.64
C VAL A 216 -5.83 -13.57 -9.22
N GLY A 217 -6.27 -13.71 -7.96
CA GLY A 217 -7.46 -13.05 -7.44
C GLY A 217 -7.33 -11.52 -7.39
N LEU A 218 -6.15 -11.00 -7.03
CA LEU A 218 -5.89 -9.55 -6.97
C LEU A 218 -5.66 -8.95 -8.37
N ILE A 219 -5.12 -9.73 -9.31
CA ILE A 219 -5.01 -9.35 -10.73
C ILE A 219 -6.38 -9.38 -11.42
N LEU A 220 -7.23 -10.39 -11.14
CA LEU A 220 -8.57 -10.50 -11.71
C LEU A 220 -9.58 -9.50 -11.12
N ALA A 221 -9.42 -9.08 -9.86
CA ALA A 221 -10.26 -8.04 -9.26
C ALA A 221 -9.84 -6.61 -9.69
N GLY A 222 -8.68 -6.46 -10.34
CA GLY A 222 -8.07 -5.19 -10.72
C GLY A 222 -8.06 -4.87 -12.22
N VAL A 223 -8.67 -5.71 -13.06
CA VAL A 223 -8.92 -5.48 -14.50
C VAL A 223 -10.42 -5.40 -14.73
#